data_AF-A0A8S1A875-F1
#
_entry.id   AF-A0A8S1A875-F1
#
_cell.length_a   1.000
_cell.length_b   1.000
_cell.length_c   1.000
_cell.angle_alpha   90.00
_cell.angle_beta   90.00
_cell.angle_gamma   90.00
#
_symmetry.space_group_name_H-M   'P 1'
#
loop_
_entity.id
_entity.type
_entity.pdbx_description
1 polymer ?
#
loop_
_entity_poly.entity_id
_entity_poly.type
_entity_poly.pdbx_seq_one_letter_code
_entity_poly.pdbx_strand_id
1 'polypeptide(L)'
;MFTFGLKRTYLQLNKLKNFRNHSSVSRGVQVFVKKNLLLTNSITSGAFMALGDLVEQEVEIRRGLTTAYDWTRIGHMFTVGTLLGPLHHYYYVGLDKLIPKVSVKTVLVKILCDQTIAGPLTIVCFYYGMGLLESKPLEVCTDELKKKFLTTLVGDFIYWPPIQFINFYYLPTHYRVIYINAATMLFNVFLSYMKHYDQK
;
A
#
# COMPACT_ATOMS: atom_id res chain seq x y z
N MET A 1 -54.68 -10.48 18.43
CA MET A 1 -54.13 -11.62 17.65
C MET A 1 -53.08 -11.20 16.60
N PHE A 2 -52.38 -10.05 16.76
CA PHE A 2 -51.43 -9.52 15.75
C PHE A 2 -49.97 -9.43 16.21
N THR A 3 -49.67 -9.70 17.48
CA THR A 3 -48.32 -9.56 18.07
C THR A 3 -47.48 -10.84 18.04
N PHE A 4 -48.07 -11.99 17.71
CA PHE A 4 -47.34 -13.27 17.63
C PHE A 4 -46.69 -13.54 16.26
N GLY A 5 -47.21 -12.94 15.17
CA GLY A 5 -46.67 -13.12 13.81
C GLY A 5 -45.32 -12.44 13.59
N LEU A 6 -45.15 -11.20 14.07
CA LEU A 6 -43.92 -10.41 13.90
C LEU A 6 -42.71 -11.01 14.63
N LYS A 7 -42.91 -11.62 15.81
CA LYS A 7 -41.82 -12.27 16.56
C LYS A 7 -41.31 -13.53 15.85
N ARG A 8 -42.20 -14.28 15.19
CA ARG A 8 -41.85 -15.48 14.42
C ARG A 8 -41.09 -15.13 13.14
N THR A 9 -41.47 -14.05 12.46
CA THR A 9 -40.73 -13.52 11.30
C THR A 9 -39.36 -12.95 11.69
N TYR A 10 -39.25 -12.27 12.84
CA TYR A 10 -37.98 -11.75 13.33
C TYR A 10 -37.00 -12.87 13.76
N LEU A 11 -37.49 -13.94 14.39
CA LEU A 11 -36.70 -15.13 14.73
C LEU A 11 -36.26 -15.93 13.50
N GLN A 12 -37.08 -15.99 12.45
CA GLN A 12 -36.70 -16.60 11.16
C GLN A 12 -35.65 -15.76 10.43
N LEU A 13 -35.77 -14.43 10.44
CA LEU A 13 -34.76 -13.53 9.87
C LEU A 13 -33.42 -13.59 10.62
N ASN A 14 -33.43 -13.79 11.94
CA ASN A 14 -32.21 -13.99 12.72
C ASN A 14 -31.59 -15.39 12.50
N LYS A 15 -32.41 -16.42 12.27
CA LYS A 15 -31.92 -17.74 11.82
C LYS A 15 -31.30 -17.66 10.42
N LEU A 16 -31.84 -16.86 9.52
CA LEU A 16 -31.31 -16.65 8.17
C LEU A 16 -30.03 -15.78 8.15
N LYS A 17 -29.88 -14.82 9.08
CA LYS A 17 -28.62 -14.08 9.29
C LYS A 17 -27.49 -14.94 9.87
N ASN A 18 -27.81 -16.07 10.49
CA ASN A 18 -26.83 -16.99 11.09
C ASN A 18 -26.35 -18.11 10.14
N PHE A 19 -26.80 -18.12 8.88
CA PHE A 19 -26.24 -18.95 7.82
C PHE A 19 -25.19 -18.20 6.98
N ARG A 20 -24.33 -17.39 7.61
CA ARG A 20 -23.09 -16.96 6.97
C ARG A 20 -22.15 -18.16 6.90
N ASN A 21 -22.31 -18.91 5.82
CA ASN A 21 -21.50 -20.06 5.45
C ASN A 21 -20.02 -19.62 5.30
N HIS A 22 -19.29 -19.60 6.41
CA HIS A 22 -17.83 -19.46 6.39
C HIS A 22 -17.26 -20.80 5.94
N SER A 23 -17.01 -20.94 4.64
CA SER A 23 -16.33 -22.10 4.09
C SER A 23 -15.03 -22.34 4.87
N SER A 24 -14.72 -23.59 5.20
CA SER A 24 -13.48 -23.98 5.88
C SER A 24 -12.23 -23.46 5.15
N VAL A 25 -12.33 -23.24 3.84
CA VAL A 25 -11.33 -22.57 2.98
C VAL A 25 -11.08 -21.12 3.42
N SER A 26 -12.12 -20.33 3.67
CA SER A 26 -11.97 -18.94 4.16
C SER A 26 -11.30 -18.89 5.53
N ARG A 27 -11.54 -19.90 6.38
CA ARG A 27 -10.95 -20.00 7.72
C ARG A 27 -9.48 -20.44 7.65
N GLY A 28 -9.15 -21.40 6.78
CA GLY A 28 -7.76 -21.83 6.51
C GLY A 28 -6.90 -20.72 5.92
N VAL A 29 -7.42 -19.99 4.93
CA VAL A 29 -6.75 -18.81 4.35
C VAL A 29 -6.56 -17.73 5.42
N GLN A 30 -7.57 -17.44 6.25
CA GLN A 30 -7.43 -16.44 7.32
C GLN A 30 -6.42 -16.85 8.40
N VAL A 31 -6.32 -18.13 8.75
CA VAL A 31 -5.34 -18.63 9.73
C VAL A 31 -3.93 -18.61 9.14
N PHE A 32 -3.75 -18.97 7.87
CA PHE A 32 -2.47 -18.91 7.17
C PHE A 32 -1.99 -17.47 6.98
N VAL A 33 -2.86 -16.58 6.52
CA VAL A 33 -2.59 -15.14 6.36
C VAL A 33 -2.26 -14.50 7.72
N LYS A 34 -2.91 -14.90 8.81
CA LYS A 34 -2.56 -14.40 10.15
C LYS A 34 -1.22 -14.93 10.66
N LYS A 35 -0.86 -16.18 10.36
CA LYS A 35 0.44 -16.76 10.75
C LYS A 35 1.63 -16.19 9.97
N ASN A 36 1.42 -15.81 8.71
CA ASN A 36 2.47 -15.31 7.81
C ASN A 36 2.22 -13.87 7.34
N LEU A 37 1.46 -13.08 8.11
CA LEU A 37 0.98 -11.74 7.70
C LEU A 37 2.13 -10.84 7.24
N LEU A 38 3.25 -10.89 7.96
CA LEU A 38 4.47 -10.17 7.60
C LEU A 38 4.96 -10.58 6.21
N LEU A 39 5.19 -11.88 5.98
CA LEU A 39 5.69 -12.40 4.71
C LEU A 39 4.75 -12.10 3.54
N THR A 40 3.44 -12.31 3.72
CA THR A 40 2.45 -12.03 2.69
C THR A 40 2.40 -10.55 2.35
N ASN A 41 2.43 -9.66 3.35
CA ASN A 41 2.44 -8.22 3.11
C ASN A 41 3.72 -7.78 2.39
N SER A 42 4.88 -8.31 2.78
CA SER A 42 6.16 -8.02 2.13
C SER A 42 6.17 -8.43 0.66
N ILE A 43 5.85 -9.69 0.36
CA ILE A 43 5.86 -10.20 -1.01
C ILE A 43 4.83 -9.45 -1.87
N THR A 44 3.65 -9.17 -1.33
CA THR A 44 2.60 -8.44 -2.05
C THR A 44 3.04 -7.00 -2.34
N SER A 45 3.71 -6.34 -1.40
CA SER A 45 4.29 -5.00 -1.59
C SER A 45 5.32 -4.99 -2.73
N GLY A 46 6.26 -5.96 -2.71
CA GLY A 46 7.22 -6.14 -3.79
C GLY A 46 6.55 -6.36 -5.15
N ALA A 47 5.55 -7.24 -5.21
CA ALA A 47 4.81 -7.51 -6.43
C ALA A 47 4.12 -6.24 -6.98
N PHE A 48 3.49 -5.44 -6.12
CA PHE A 48 2.88 -4.18 -6.55
C PHE A 48 3.89 -3.15 -7.05
N MET A 49 5.10 -3.10 -6.49
CA MET A 49 6.15 -2.21 -6.98
C MET A 49 6.68 -2.65 -8.34
N ALA A 50 6.91 -3.95 -8.55
CA ALA A 50 7.27 -4.50 -9.86
C ALA A 50 6.18 -4.28 -10.91
N LEU A 51 4.91 -4.46 -10.54
CA LEU A 51 3.78 -4.18 -11.46
C LEU A 51 3.69 -2.70 -11.82
N GLY A 52 3.89 -1.80 -10.86
CA GLY A 52 3.95 -0.36 -11.14
C GLY A 52 5.09 -0.01 -12.09
N ASP A 53 6.25 -0.64 -11.91
CA ASP A 53 7.40 -0.47 -12.79
C ASP A 53 7.15 -0.98 -14.21
N LEU A 54 6.55 -2.16 -14.35
CA LEU A 54 6.13 -2.71 -15.65
C LEU A 54 5.22 -1.74 -16.42
N VAL A 55 4.26 -1.13 -15.72
CA VAL A 55 3.35 -0.16 -16.33
C VAL A 55 4.09 1.12 -16.73
N GLU A 56 5.00 1.62 -15.91
CA GLU A 56 5.82 2.79 -16.26
C GLU A 56 6.72 2.50 -17.47
N GLN A 57 7.36 1.34 -17.52
CA GLN A 57 8.18 0.94 -18.66
C GLN A 57 7.36 0.79 -19.95
N GLU A 58 6.13 0.28 -19.85
CA GLU A 58 5.21 0.25 -21.01
C GLU A 58 4.88 1.67 -21.50
N VAL A 59 4.69 2.63 -20.58
CA VAL A 59 4.51 4.05 -20.94
C VAL A 59 5.76 4.60 -21.61
N GLU A 60 6.96 4.25 -21.13
CA GLU A 60 8.24 4.64 -21.74
C GLU A 60 8.39 4.12 -23.16
N ILE A 61 8.08 2.83 -23.39
CA ILE A 61 8.13 2.19 -24.72
C ILE A 61 7.16 2.90 -25.68
N ARG A 62 5.92 3.14 -25.24
CA ARG A 62 4.90 3.83 -26.06
C ARG A 62 5.26 5.28 -26.38
N ARG A 63 6.06 5.93 -25.54
CA ARG A 63 6.60 7.28 -25.76
C ARG A 63 7.88 7.27 -26.60
N GLY A 64 8.40 6.09 -26.95
CA GLY A 64 9.65 5.95 -27.73
C GLY A 64 10.91 6.28 -26.93
N LEU A 65 10.86 6.22 -25.59
CA LEU A 65 12.01 6.49 -24.71
C LEU A 65 12.93 5.27 -24.57
N THR A 66 12.39 4.06 -24.73
CA THR A 66 13.11 2.79 -24.72
C THR A 66 12.44 1.81 -25.68
N THR A 67 13.14 0.75 -26.07
CA THR A 67 12.63 -0.29 -26.99
C THR A 67 12.38 -1.63 -26.30
N ALA A 68 12.80 -1.80 -25.05
CA ALA A 68 12.71 -3.08 -24.34
C ALA A 68 12.49 -2.87 -22.83
N TYR A 69 11.92 -3.89 -22.19
CA TYR A 69 11.78 -3.93 -20.74
C TYR A 69 13.13 -4.21 -20.07
N ASP A 70 13.44 -3.41 -19.05
CA ASP A 70 14.52 -3.62 -18.09
C ASP A 70 14.04 -4.52 -16.94
N TRP A 71 14.37 -5.81 -17.04
CA TRP A 71 14.04 -6.81 -16.02
C TRP A 71 14.83 -6.63 -14.73
N THR A 72 16.03 -6.04 -14.79
CA THR A 72 16.84 -5.76 -13.60
C THR A 72 16.17 -4.67 -12.77
N ARG A 73 15.69 -3.60 -13.40
CA ARG A 73 14.89 -2.54 -12.77
C ARG A 73 13.63 -3.09 -12.09
N ILE A 74 12.89 -3.98 -12.76
CA ILE A 74 11.71 -4.66 -12.18
C ILE A 74 12.12 -5.47 -10.94
N GLY A 75 13.22 -6.21 -11.02
CA GLY A 75 13.77 -6.97 -9.90
C GLY A 75 14.18 -6.09 -8.72
N HIS A 76 14.76 -4.92 -8.98
CA HIS A 76 15.11 -3.95 -7.94
C HIS A 76 13.86 -3.38 -7.25
N MET A 77 12.86 -2.98 -8.03
CA MET A 77 11.58 -2.47 -7.51
C MET A 77 10.86 -3.53 -6.66
N PHE A 78 10.86 -4.79 -7.10
CA PHE A 78 10.34 -5.91 -6.31
C PHE A 78 11.08 -6.07 -4.97
N THR A 79 12.41 -6.02 -5.02
CA THR A 79 13.26 -6.23 -3.85
C THR A 79 13.05 -5.12 -2.82
N VAL A 80 13.08 -3.85 -3.24
CA VAL A 80 12.84 -2.70 -2.36
C VAL A 80 11.43 -2.77 -1.78
N GLY A 81 10.40 -3.05 -2.58
CA GLY A 81 9.04 -3.18 -2.07
C GLY A 81 8.86 -4.30 -1.06
N THR A 82 9.57 -5.41 -1.24
CA THR A 82 9.58 -6.53 -0.29
C THR A 82 10.26 -6.14 1.03
N LEU A 83 11.34 -5.35 0.97
CA LEU A 83 12.06 -4.87 2.16
C LEU A 83 11.32 -3.75 2.91
N LEU A 84 10.51 -2.95 2.22
CA LEU A 84 9.67 -1.94 2.85
C LEU A 84 8.48 -2.56 3.61
N GLY A 85 8.00 -3.73 3.20
CA GLY A 85 6.88 -4.42 3.86
C GLY A 85 7.07 -4.64 5.38
N PRO A 86 8.20 -5.21 5.84
CA PRO A 86 8.50 -5.34 7.26
C PRO A 86 8.64 -4.00 7.99
N LEU A 87 9.26 -3.02 7.34
CA LEU A 87 9.39 -1.66 7.90
C LEU A 87 8.00 -1.08 8.19
N HIS A 88 7.08 -1.15 7.23
CA HIS A 88 5.69 -0.71 7.41
C HIS A 88 4.96 -1.54 8.47
N HIS A 89 5.14 -2.86 8.47
CA HIS A 89 4.52 -3.74 9.48
C HIS A 89 4.87 -3.31 10.91
N TYR A 90 6.17 -3.16 11.20
CA TYR A 90 6.61 -2.77 12.54
C TYR A 90 6.24 -1.33 12.87
N TYR A 91 6.26 -0.42 11.90
CA TYR A 91 5.79 0.94 12.08
C TYR A 91 4.33 0.97 12.54
N TYR A 92 3.42 0.29 11.82
CA TYR A 92 2.00 0.28 12.17
C TYR A 92 1.74 -0.42 13.52
N VAL A 93 2.45 -1.52 13.81
CA VAL A 93 2.37 -2.17 15.14
C VAL A 93 2.80 -1.21 16.25
N GLY A 94 3.86 -0.42 16.05
CA GLY A 94 4.31 0.60 17.00
C GLY A 94 3.28 1.73 17.15
N LEU A 95 2.77 2.24 16.03
CA LEU A 95 1.77 3.31 16.00
C LEU A 95 0.47 2.92 16.72
N ASP A 96 0.01 1.68 16.54
CA ASP A 96 -1.18 1.15 17.21
C ASP A 96 -0.97 0.96 18.72
N LYS A 97 0.25 0.62 19.16
CA LYS A 97 0.60 0.56 20.58
C LYS A 97 0.63 1.95 21.22
N LEU A 98 1.14 2.95 20.51
CA LEU A 98 1.22 4.34 20.97
C LEU A 98 -0.16 5.02 20.98
N ILE A 99 -1.02 4.71 20.00
CA ILE A 99 -2.34 5.30 19.82
C ILE A 99 -3.41 4.19 19.71
N PRO A 100 -3.75 3.52 20.83
CA PRO A 100 -4.62 2.34 20.80
C PRO A 100 -6.11 2.68 20.67
N LYS A 101 -6.53 3.91 21.01
CA LYS A 101 -7.93 4.32 20.94
C LYS A 101 -8.37 4.57 19.49
N VAL A 102 -9.55 4.11 19.11
CA VAL A 102 -10.15 4.36 17.80
C VAL A 102 -11.21 5.45 17.91
N SER A 103 -10.93 6.61 17.32
CA SER A 103 -11.79 7.80 17.29
C SER A 103 -11.41 8.65 16.07
N VAL A 104 -12.28 9.56 15.62
CA VAL A 104 -11.94 10.47 14.51
C VAL A 104 -10.65 11.24 14.80
N LYS A 105 -10.48 11.72 16.04
CA LYS A 105 -9.28 12.42 16.48
C LYS A 105 -8.03 11.54 16.34
N THR A 106 -8.07 10.30 16.83
CA THR A 106 -6.90 9.40 16.76
C THR A 106 -6.59 8.93 15.35
N VAL A 107 -7.60 8.77 14.49
CA VAL A 107 -7.40 8.50 13.05
C VAL A 107 -6.69 9.67 12.37
N LEU A 108 -7.12 10.91 12.62
CA LEU A 108 -6.45 12.10 12.07
C LEU A 108 -5.00 12.22 12.54
N VAL A 109 -4.73 11.93 13.83
CA VAL A 109 -3.35 11.91 14.35
C VAL A 109 -2.52 10.83 13.66
N LYS A 110 -3.05 9.63 13.45
CA LYS A 110 -2.35 8.55 12.74
C LYS A 110 -2.01 8.94 11.30
N ILE A 111 -2.96 9.55 10.59
CA ILE A 111 -2.71 10.07 9.23
C ILE A 111 -1.59 11.11 9.26
N LEU A 112 -1.62 12.05 10.20
CA LEU A 112 -0.55 13.05 10.32
C LEU A 112 0.81 12.41 10.62
N CYS A 113 0.87 11.38 11.48
CA CYS A 113 2.10 10.63 11.75
C CYS A 113 2.60 9.87 10.51
N ASP A 114 1.71 9.22 9.76
CA ASP A 114 2.07 8.54 8.51
C ASP A 114 2.71 9.53 7.53
N GLN A 115 2.05 10.66 7.35
CA GLN A 115 2.42 11.71 6.42
C GLN A 115 3.73 12.42 6.84
N THR A 116 3.96 12.66 8.13
CA THR A 116 5.14 13.41 8.61
C THR A 116 6.34 12.55 8.98
N ILE A 117 6.15 11.25 9.26
CA ILE A 117 7.21 10.35 9.71
C ILE A 117 7.39 9.19 8.72
N ALA A 118 6.33 8.41 8.48
CA ALA A 118 6.43 7.20 7.66
C ALA A 118 6.72 7.52 6.19
N GLY A 119 6.09 8.56 5.64
CA GLY A 119 6.28 9.02 4.26
C GLY A 119 7.73 9.40 3.98
N PRO A 120 8.30 10.41 4.68
CA PRO A 120 9.71 10.77 4.55
C PRO A 120 10.67 9.59 4.73
N LEU A 121 10.45 8.74 5.75
CA LEU A 121 11.28 7.57 5.99
C LEU A 121 11.21 6.57 4.83
N THR A 122 10.01 6.31 4.32
CA THR A 122 9.78 5.39 3.19
C THR A 122 10.48 5.91 1.93
N ILE A 123 10.42 7.21 1.65
CA ILE A 123 11.10 7.83 0.50
C ILE A 123 12.62 7.68 0.63
N VAL A 124 13.17 7.97 1.81
CA VAL A 124 14.62 7.80 2.07
C VAL A 124 15.04 6.35 1.86
N CYS A 125 14.33 5.39 2.47
CA CYS A 125 14.60 3.97 2.31
C CYS A 125 14.45 3.50 0.85
N PHE A 126 13.48 4.03 0.12
CA PHE A 126 13.27 3.72 -1.29
C PHE A 126 14.47 4.16 -2.15
N TYR A 127 14.89 5.42 -2.06
CA TYR A 127 15.98 5.94 -2.90
C TYR A 127 17.34 5.29 -2.55
N TYR A 128 17.67 5.14 -1.27
CA TYR A 128 18.90 4.43 -0.88
C TYR A 128 18.84 2.94 -1.20
N GLY A 129 17.69 2.29 -1.01
CA GLY A 129 17.50 0.88 -1.34
C GLY A 129 17.68 0.62 -2.84
N MET A 130 17.08 1.46 -3.68
CA MET A 130 17.28 1.38 -5.13
C MET A 130 18.72 1.68 -5.52
N GLY A 131 19.32 2.75 -4.98
CA GLY A 131 20.71 3.11 -5.29
C GLY A 131 21.70 2.02 -4.92
N LEU A 132 21.49 1.32 -3.79
CA LEU A 132 22.30 0.18 -3.39
C LEU A 132 22.20 -0.99 -4.39
N LEU A 133 20.98 -1.32 -4.84
CA LEU A 133 20.76 -2.39 -5.83
C LEU A 133 21.31 -2.02 -7.21
N GLU A 134 21.26 -0.73 -7.57
CA GLU A 134 21.90 -0.16 -8.76
C GLU A 134 23.43 -0.03 -8.62
N SER A 135 24.02 -0.49 -7.51
CA SER A 135 25.46 -0.41 -7.21
C SER A 135 26.05 1.00 -7.29
N LYS A 136 25.25 2.02 -6.93
CA LYS A 136 25.67 3.42 -6.93
C LYS A 136 26.42 3.79 -5.63
N PRO A 137 27.44 4.66 -5.70
CA PRO A 137 28.06 5.24 -4.50
C PRO A 137 27.05 6.01 -3.65
N LEU A 138 27.27 6.05 -2.33
CA LEU A 138 26.37 6.71 -1.39
C LEU A 138 26.18 8.21 -1.67
N GLU A 139 27.23 8.86 -2.17
CA GLU A 139 27.21 10.27 -2.56
C GLU A 139 26.20 10.50 -3.70
N VAL A 140 26.23 9.63 -4.72
CA VAL A 140 25.30 9.68 -5.86
C VAL A 140 23.86 9.42 -5.40
N CYS A 141 23.65 8.44 -4.52
CA CYS A 141 22.33 8.16 -3.93
C CYS A 141 21.80 9.36 -3.13
N THR A 142 22.68 10.02 -2.38
CA THR A 142 22.35 11.18 -1.55
C THR A 142 21.97 12.39 -2.40
N ASP A 143 22.70 12.63 -3.49
CA ASP A 143 22.40 13.72 -4.42
C ASP A 143 21.10 13.46 -5.19
N GLU A 144 20.86 12.21 -5.63
CA GLU A 144 19.60 11.80 -6.23
C GLU A 144 18.42 12.01 -5.27
N LEU A 145 18.56 11.59 -4.00
CA LEU A 145 17.58 11.82 -2.96
C LEU A 145 17.32 13.32 -2.78
N LYS A 146 18.34 14.15 -2.58
CA LYS A 146 18.17 15.61 -2.38
C LYS A 146 17.40 16.26 -3.54
N LYS A 147 17.73 15.87 -4.77
CA LYS A 147 17.09 16.39 -5.99
C LYS A 147 15.61 16.01 -6.07
N LYS A 148 15.26 14.79 -5.68
CA LYS A 148 13.92 14.22 -5.94
C LYS A 148 13.03 14.12 -4.69
N PHE A 149 13.59 14.29 -3.50
CA PHE A 149 12.90 14.08 -2.22
C PHE A 149 11.68 14.98 -2.09
N LEU A 150 11.84 16.31 -2.28
CA LEU A 150 10.73 17.24 -2.14
C LEU A 150 9.62 16.97 -3.15
N THR A 151 9.96 16.71 -4.41
CA THR A 151 8.97 16.39 -5.44
C THR A 151 8.22 15.09 -5.12
N THR A 152 8.93 14.07 -4.64
CA THR A 152 8.32 12.78 -4.25
C THR A 152 7.42 12.96 -3.03
N LEU A 153 7.86 13.72 -2.03
CA LEU A 153 7.12 13.99 -0.79
C LEU A 153 5.87 14.83 -1.04
N VAL A 154 5.98 15.88 -1.87
CA VAL A 154 4.82 16.68 -2.29
C VAL A 154 3.85 15.82 -3.10
N GLY A 155 4.36 14.94 -3.97
CA GLY A 155 3.54 13.95 -4.69
C GLY A 155 2.75 13.07 -3.72
N ASP A 156 3.40 12.54 -2.68
CA ASP A 156 2.75 11.75 -1.62
C ASP A 156 1.64 12.55 -0.91
N PHE A 157 1.96 13.77 -0.46
CA PHE A 157 1.02 14.64 0.26
C PHE A 157 -0.17 15.10 -0.58
N ILE A 158 0.00 15.25 -1.90
CA ILE A 158 -1.11 15.63 -2.77
C ILE A 158 -1.95 14.40 -3.12
N TYR A 159 -1.31 13.24 -3.29
CA TYR A 159 -1.96 12.03 -3.76
C TYR A 159 -2.78 11.33 -2.68
N TRP A 160 -2.21 11.10 -1.49
CA TRP A 160 -2.85 10.23 -0.50
C TRP A 160 -4.05 10.82 0.23
N PRO A 161 -4.07 12.10 0.65
CA PRO A 161 -5.22 12.67 1.35
C PRO A 161 -6.55 12.55 0.59
N PRO A 162 -6.67 12.90 -0.71
CA PRO A 162 -7.93 12.73 -1.44
C PRO A 162 -8.30 11.24 -1.61
N ILE A 163 -7.31 10.38 -1.86
CA ILE A 163 -7.52 8.93 -1.96
C ILE A 163 -8.08 8.37 -0.65
N GLN A 164 -7.48 8.73 0.49
CA GLN A 164 -7.92 8.29 1.81
C GLN A 164 -9.28 8.89 2.20
N PHE A 165 -9.56 10.12 1.80
CA PHE A 165 -10.89 10.72 2.00
C PHE A 165 -11.96 9.89 1.31
N ILE A 166 -11.77 9.52 0.03
CA ILE A 166 -12.71 8.65 -0.69
C ILE A 166 -12.82 7.27 -0.03
N ASN A 167 -11.68 6.69 0.37
CA ASN A 167 -11.62 5.39 1.03
C ASN A 167 -12.45 5.32 2.31
N PHE A 168 -12.31 6.32 3.19
CA PHE A 168 -12.99 6.30 4.49
C PHE A 168 -14.40 6.88 4.46
N TYR A 169 -14.66 7.90 3.63
CA TYR A 169 -15.93 8.61 3.60
C TYR A 169 -16.95 7.99 2.64
N TYR A 170 -16.55 7.68 1.41
CA TYR A 170 -17.49 7.21 0.37
C TYR A 170 -17.58 5.69 0.25
N LEU A 171 -16.47 4.97 0.48
CA LEU A 171 -16.43 3.53 0.21
C LEU A 171 -16.91 2.67 1.39
N PRO A 172 -17.85 1.73 1.15
CA PRO A 172 -18.14 0.64 2.08
C PRO A 172 -16.90 -0.19 2.40
N THR A 173 -16.79 -0.68 3.64
CA THR A 173 -15.61 -1.37 4.17
C THR A 173 -15.10 -2.52 3.29
N HIS A 174 -15.98 -3.26 2.61
CA HIS A 174 -15.60 -4.41 1.78
C HIS A 174 -14.90 -4.02 0.46
N TYR A 175 -15.04 -2.78 -0.02
CA TYR A 175 -14.36 -2.31 -1.24
C TYR A 175 -13.04 -1.57 -0.95
N ARG A 176 -12.83 -1.13 0.29
CA ARG A 176 -11.68 -0.29 0.69
C ARG A 176 -10.32 -0.90 0.35
N VAL A 177 -10.15 -2.20 0.60
CA VAL A 177 -8.87 -2.90 0.36
C VAL A 177 -8.52 -2.91 -1.12
N ILE A 178 -9.48 -3.26 -1.98
CA ILE A 178 -9.26 -3.33 -3.43
C ILE A 178 -8.96 -1.92 -3.98
N TYR A 179 -9.72 -0.92 -3.52
CA TYR A 179 -9.52 0.47 -3.91
C TYR A 179 -8.14 0.99 -3.52
N ILE A 180 -7.72 0.80 -2.26
CA ILE A 180 -6.39 1.24 -1.79
C ILE A 180 -5.29 0.50 -2.54
N ASN A 181 -5.42 -0.80 -2.79
CA ASN A 181 -4.41 -1.54 -3.56
C ASN A 181 -4.28 -0.99 -5.00
N ALA A 182 -5.40 -0.63 -5.65
CA ALA A 182 -5.37 -0.01 -6.97
C ALA A 182 -4.69 1.39 -6.93
N ALA A 183 -5.01 2.19 -5.92
CA ALA A 183 -4.37 3.49 -5.72
C ALA A 183 -2.86 3.36 -5.42
N THR A 184 -2.45 2.36 -4.63
CA THR A 184 -1.04 2.05 -4.37
C THR A 184 -0.31 1.69 -5.66
N MET A 185 -0.92 0.85 -6.51
CA MET A 185 -0.33 0.49 -7.80
C MET A 185 -0.08 1.72 -8.67
N LEU A 186 -1.03 2.65 -8.75
CA LEU A 186 -0.84 3.91 -9.49
C LEU A 186 0.28 4.77 -8.89
N PHE A 187 0.38 4.83 -7.56
CA PHE A 187 1.48 5.53 -6.90
C PHE A 187 2.84 4.87 -7.17
N ASN A 188 2.90 3.55 -7.30
CA ASN A 188 4.13 2.84 -7.66
C ASN A 188 4.59 3.14 -9.09
N VAL A 189 3.67 3.39 -10.03
CA VAL A 189 4.01 3.91 -11.37
C VAL A 189 4.68 5.27 -11.22
N PHE A 190 4.10 6.18 -10.42
CA PHE A 190 4.71 7.48 -10.13
C PHE A 190 6.09 7.36 -9.47
N LEU A 191 6.27 6.48 -8.48
CA LEU A 191 7.57 6.25 -7.85
C LEU A 191 8.60 5.71 -8.83
N SER A 192 8.21 4.77 -9.69
CA SER A 192 9.05 4.24 -10.75
C SER A 192 9.48 5.33 -11.73
N TYR A 193 8.54 6.17 -12.18
CA TYR A 193 8.81 7.34 -13.01
C TYR A 193 9.81 8.28 -12.32
N MET A 194 9.53 8.67 -11.08
CA MET A 194 10.37 9.58 -10.30
C MET A 194 11.79 9.04 -10.12
N LYS A 195 11.95 7.73 -9.95
CA LYS A 195 13.26 7.11 -9.82
C LYS A 195 14.07 7.13 -11.12
N HIS A 196 13.43 7.03 -12.29
CA HIS A 196 14.13 6.78 -13.55
C HIS A 196 14.01 7.88 -14.62
N TYR A 197 13.20 8.94 -14.43
CA TYR A 197 12.94 9.93 -15.48
C TYR A 197 14.18 10.66 -16.01
N ASP A 198 15.26 10.76 -15.24
CA ASP A 198 16.51 11.46 -15.58
C ASP A 198 17.66 10.52 -16.00
N GLN A 199 17.39 9.22 -16.07
CA GLN A 199 18.35 8.19 -16.51
C GLN A 199 18.10 7.74 -17.94
N LYS A 200 17.18 8.42 -18.65
CA LYS A 200 16.66 8.10 -19.98
C LYS A 200 17.23 9.04 -21.02
#